data_AF-A0A8F8AUG5-F1
#
_entry.id   AF-A0A8F8AUG5-F1
#
_cell.length_a   1.000
_cell.length_b   1.000
_cell.length_c   1.000
_cell.angle_alpha   90.00
_cell.angle_beta   90.00
_cell.angle_gamma   90.00
#
_symmetry.space_group_name_H-M   'P 1'
#
loop_
_entity.id
_entity.type
_entity.pdbx_description
1 polymer ?
#
loop_
_entity_poly.entity_id
_entity_poly.type
_entity_poly.pdbx_seq_one_letter_code
_entity_poly.pdbx_strand_id
1 'polypeptide(L)'
;MINLNDSIKTFSDYRLEDNGSILFEPCFCITLFSIEMVTKTHVPESLLTPYRKFLEAFGSSVNRILFDGNQKHGVKITDERLNIPYDWLADSRKRIKHNAFADIYFGTANKLERKLPRLDWYYKQATPEINQPASSYYRILLPLNWLAEQGLKGVEAFIREIIGDFPLSFGYAGFALSFNDGEVLSRKDLEYYLGQWLERHPGIMSPDPSIESQWASKTAGITSIGWITFLGTEFTTQTGGHDELKRRLALFPDIQVTPFIQQGTMIRIGKAPILGDTFHNNLLDNYHAVGNVLSPLHKISKRLKTDYLHVTGIKGKEAREKWFNRFFI
;
A
#
# COMPACT_ATOMS: atom_id res chain seq x y z
N MET A 1 -10.89 -24.72 0.97
CA MET A 1 -10.28 -23.56 1.66
C MET A 1 -8.80 -23.54 1.32
N ILE A 2 -8.32 -22.51 0.62
CA ILE A 2 -6.89 -22.35 0.31
C ILE A 2 -6.15 -22.03 1.61
N ASN A 3 -5.07 -22.76 1.90
CA ASN A 3 -4.21 -22.43 3.04
C ASN A 3 -3.14 -21.39 2.61
N LEU A 4 -2.54 -20.72 3.59
CA LEU A 4 -1.60 -19.63 3.33
C LEU A 4 -0.36 -20.08 2.54
N ASN A 5 0.18 -21.26 2.85
CA ASN A 5 1.40 -21.78 2.20
C ASN A 5 1.18 -22.10 0.73
N ASP A 6 0.03 -22.68 0.37
CA ASP A 6 -0.33 -22.96 -1.02
C ASP A 6 -0.47 -21.67 -1.83
N SER A 7 -1.05 -20.64 -1.22
CA SER A 7 -1.19 -19.33 -1.86
C SER A 7 0.16 -18.64 -2.06
N ILE A 8 1.03 -18.69 -1.06
CA ILE A 8 2.41 -18.19 -1.15
C ILE A 8 3.18 -18.92 -2.24
N LYS A 9 3.09 -20.25 -2.28
CA LYS A 9 3.75 -21.07 -3.30
C LYS A 9 3.30 -20.66 -4.69
N THR A 10 1.99 -20.53 -4.91
CA THR A 10 1.42 -20.08 -6.19
C THR A 10 1.97 -18.71 -6.60
N PHE A 11 2.08 -17.76 -5.67
CA PHE A 11 2.58 -16.42 -5.99
C PHE A 11 4.10 -16.35 -6.16
N SER A 12 4.84 -17.27 -5.55
CA SER A 12 6.31 -17.32 -5.65
C SER A 12 6.80 -17.55 -7.09
N ASP A 13 5.97 -18.13 -7.95
CA ASP A 13 6.27 -18.37 -9.37
C ASP A 13 6.27 -17.08 -10.22
N TYR A 14 5.75 -15.96 -9.71
CA TYR A 14 5.71 -14.66 -10.40
C TYR A 14 6.99 -13.84 -10.21
N ARG A 15 8.12 -14.53 -10.07
CA ARG A 15 9.46 -13.93 -9.95
C ARG A 15 10.11 -13.85 -11.32
N LEU A 16 10.70 -12.70 -11.62
CA LEU A 16 11.50 -12.51 -12.83
C LEU A 16 12.92 -12.13 -12.46
N GLU A 17 13.88 -12.80 -13.09
CA GLU A 17 15.30 -12.53 -12.95
C GLU A 17 15.95 -12.37 -14.31
N ASP A 18 16.95 -11.52 -14.39
CA ASP A 18 17.75 -11.30 -15.59
C ASP A 18 19.22 -11.10 -15.17
N ASN A 19 20.11 -11.96 -15.67
CA ASN A 19 21.55 -11.94 -15.37
C ASN A 19 21.90 -11.89 -13.87
N GLY A 20 21.13 -12.58 -13.02
CA GLY A 20 21.33 -12.62 -11.57
C GLY A 20 20.76 -11.42 -10.80
N SER A 21 20.10 -10.48 -11.49
CA SER A 21 19.35 -9.39 -10.89
C SER A 21 17.87 -9.74 -10.82
N ILE A 22 17.23 -9.49 -9.68
CA ILE A 22 15.79 -9.68 -9.51
C ILE A 22 15.07 -8.46 -10.09
N LEU A 23 14.25 -8.68 -11.11
CA LEU A 23 13.48 -7.64 -11.79
C LEU A 23 12.08 -7.48 -11.19
N PHE A 24 11.43 -8.61 -10.91
CA PHE A 24 10.16 -8.68 -10.18
C PHE A 24 10.28 -9.69 -9.05
N GLU A 25 9.97 -9.25 -7.82
CA GLU A 25 9.95 -10.08 -6.62
C GLU A 25 8.54 -10.11 -6.02
N PRO A 26 7.87 -11.29 -6.01
CA PRO A 26 6.64 -11.49 -5.26
C PRO A 26 6.82 -11.17 -3.77
N CYS A 27 5.92 -10.37 -3.21
CA CYS A 27 6.02 -9.93 -1.82
C CYS A 27 4.65 -9.79 -1.17
N PHE A 28 4.67 -9.70 0.17
CA PHE A 28 3.53 -9.24 0.94
C PHE A 28 3.65 -7.73 1.15
N CYS A 29 2.57 -7.00 0.92
CA CYS A 29 2.57 -5.55 1.03
C CYS A 29 1.52 -5.09 2.04
N ILE A 30 1.85 -4.04 2.80
CA ILE A 30 0.93 -3.28 3.64
C ILE A 30 1.03 -1.82 3.18
N THR A 31 -0.11 -1.25 2.76
CA THR A 31 -0.18 0.14 2.34
C THR A 31 -1.14 0.91 3.25
N LEU A 32 -0.66 1.98 3.86
CA LEU A 32 -1.41 2.85 4.78
C LEU A 32 -1.57 4.23 4.15
N PHE A 33 -2.73 4.85 4.28
CA PHE A 33 -2.98 6.21 3.83
C PHE A 33 -3.49 7.08 4.99
N SER A 34 -3.02 8.32 5.00
CA SER A 34 -3.50 9.36 5.92
C SER A 34 -3.68 10.69 5.19
N ILE A 35 -4.70 11.42 5.62
CA ILE A 35 -5.01 12.79 5.17
C ILE A 35 -4.62 13.83 6.22
N GLU A 36 -3.91 13.41 7.27
CA GLU A 36 -3.53 14.25 8.39
C GLU A 36 -2.67 15.41 7.92
N MET A 37 -3.06 16.63 8.32
CA MET A 37 -2.40 17.85 7.89
C MET A 37 -1.37 18.29 8.92
N VAL A 38 -0.12 18.44 8.51
CA VAL A 38 0.92 19.02 9.36
C VAL A 38 0.91 20.54 9.21
N THR A 39 0.91 21.27 10.31
CA THR A 39 0.98 22.75 10.35
C THR A 39 2.06 23.21 11.32
N LYS A 40 2.29 24.52 11.43
CA LYS A 40 3.25 25.07 12.41
C LYS A 40 2.87 24.77 13.86
N THR A 41 1.58 24.63 14.16
CA THR A 41 1.05 24.42 15.52
C THR A 41 0.53 23.00 15.75
N HIS A 42 0.59 22.15 14.72
CA HIS A 42 0.11 20.77 14.77
C HIS A 42 1.06 19.86 14.01
N VAL A 43 1.90 19.14 14.76
CA VAL A 43 2.88 18.20 14.25
C VAL A 43 2.59 16.83 14.87
N PRO A 44 1.70 16.03 14.25
CA PRO A 44 1.32 14.74 14.80
C PRO A 44 2.47 13.75 14.60
N GLU A 45 3.27 13.52 15.65
CA GLU A 45 4.34 12.51 15.66
C GLU A 45 3.82 11.10 15.35
N SER A 46 2.53 10.84 15.59
CA SER A 46 1.86 9.60 15.23
C SER A 46 1.90 9.30 13.72
N LEU A 47 2.13 10.31 12.86
CA LEU A 47 2.43 10.08 11.44
C LEU A 47 3.69 9.23 11.23
N LEU A 48 4.63 9.19 12.18
CA LEU A 48 5.85 8.38 12.14
C LEU A 48 5.75 7.06 12.94
N THR A 49 4.57 6.72 13.45
CA THR A 49 4.39 5.42 14.12
C THR A 49 4.70 4.23 13.20
N PRO A 50 4.25 4.19 11.94
CA PRO A 50 4.63 3.10 11.04
C PRO A 50 6.13 3.05 10.75
N TYR A 51 6.77 4.21 10.60
CA TYR A 51 8.22 4.33 10.43
C TYR A 51 8.99 3.73 11.61
N ARG A 52 8.62 4.10 12.84
CA ARG A 52 9.23 3.61 14.07
C ARG A 52 9.06 2.10 14.22
N LYS A 53 7.84 1.61 14.03
CA LYS A 53 7.48 0.20 14.19
C LYS A 53 8.14 -0.70 13.15
N PHE A 54 8.32 -0.20 11.92
CA PHE A 54 9.14 -0.90 10.92
C PHE A 54 10.60 -1.03 11.36
N LEU A 55 11.21 0.02 11.89
CA LEU A 55 12.60 -0.02 12.37
C LEU A 55 12.77 -0.91 13.61
N GLU A 56 11.78 -0.94 14.52
CA GLU A 56 11.76 -1.87 15.65
C GLU A 56 11.75 -3.33 15.18
N ALA A 57 10.98 -3.65 14.14
CA ALA A 57 10.85 -5.01 13.61
C ALA A 57 11.99 -5.42 12.66
N PHE A 58 12.51 -4.49 11.85
CA PHE A 58 13.39 -4.81 10.72
C PHE A 58 14.68 -3.98 10.66
N GLY A 59 14.96 -3.14 11.66
CA GLY A 59 16.13 -2.25 11.67
C GLY A 59 17.46 -2.96 11.49
N SER A 60 17.59 -4.19 12.00
CA SER A 60 18.79 -5.04 11.81
C SER A 60 18.90 -5.64 10.40
N SER A 61 17.80 -5.66 9.64
CA SER A 61 17.70 -6.24 8.30
C SER A 61 17.87 -5.21 7.18
N VAL A 62 17.93 -3.91 7.49
CA VAL A 62 18.06 -2.82 6.52
C VAL A 62 19.32 -2.01 6.77
N ASN A 63 19.88 -1.39 5.73
CA ASN A 63 21.15 -0.66 5.85
C ASN A 63 21.21 0.64 5.03
N ARG A 64 20.18 0.95 4.25
CA ARG A 64 20.10 2.16 3.43
C ARG A 64 18.83 2.93 3.69
N ILE A 65 18.94 4.25 3.54
CA ILE A 65 17.81 5.18 3.53
C ILE A 65 17.99 6.22 2.42
N LEU A 66 16.89 6.61 1.80
CA LEU A 66 16.76 7.73 0.87
C LEU A 66 15.75 8.74 1.44
N PHE A 67 16.02 10.01 1.23
CA PHE A 67 15.27 11.14 1.77
C PHE A 67 14.58 12.00 0.69
N ASP A 68 14.98 11.81 -0.55
CA ASP A 68 14.32 12.41 -1.70
C ASP A 68 14.24 11.34 -2.80
N GLY A 69 13.07 11.16 -3.40
CA GLY A 69 12.87 10.22 -4.51
C GLY A 69 13.82 10.49 -5.69
N ASN A 70 14.38 11.70 -5.80
CA ASN A 70 15.34 12.09 -6.83
C ASN A 70 16.80 11.82 -6.46
N GLN A 71 17.09 11.40 -5.22
CA GLN A 71 18.44 10.94 -4.89
C GLN A 71 18.79 9.73 -5.76
N LYS A 72 19.98 9.78 -6.37
CA LYS A 72 20.52 8.68 -7.16
C LYS A 72 21.01 7.53 -6.27
N HIS A 73 21.44 7.85 -5.05
CA HIS A 73 22.12 6.89 -4.18
C HIS A 73 21.60 6.88 -2.75
N GLY A 74 21.38 5.68 -2.22
CA GLY A 74 21.03 5.45 -0.82
C GLY A 74 22.20 5.68 0.12
N VAL A 75 21.96 6.42 1.19
CA VAL A 75 22.97 6.65 2.22
C VAL A 75 22.88 5.56 3.29
N LYS A 76 24.00 5.28 3.98
CA LYS A 76 24.00 4.32 5.10
C LYS A 76 23.10 4.81 6.21
N ILE A 77 22.40 3.91 6.88
CA ILE A 77 21.63 4.23 8.09
C ILE A 77 22.61 4.60 9.23
N THR A 78 22.28 5.68 9.93
CA THR A 78 22.91 6.15 11.18
C THR A 78 21.80 6.73 12.06
N ASP A 79 22.02 6.82 13.38
CA ASP A 79 21.02 7.39 14.31
C ASP A 79 20.61 8.81 13.90
N GLU A 80 21.58 9.63 13.49
CA GLU A 80 21.33 10.98 12.95
C GLU A 80 20.35 10.95 11.76
N ARG A 81 20.55 10.02 10.82
CA ARG A 81 19.71 9.91 9.63
C ARG A 81 18.32 9.38 9.95
N LEU A 82 18.20 8.47 10.91
CA LEU A 82 16.89 7.99 11.35
C LEU A 82 16.03 9.10 11.99
N ASN A 83 16.66 10.18 12.48
CA ASN A 83 15.94 11.32 13.04
C ASN A 83 15.48 12.35 11.99
N ILE A 84 15.96 12.29 10.75
CA ILE A 84 15.60 13.26 9.69
C ILE A 84 14.08 13.34 9.43
N PRO A 85 13.33 12.23 9.36
CA PRO A 85 11.87 12.26 9.24
C PRO A 85 11.17 13.06 10.35
N TYR A 86 11.64 12.93 11.60
CA TYR A 86 11.11 13.66 12.75
C TYR A 86 11.39 15.16 12.61
N ASP A 87 12.63 15.50 12.24
CA ASP A 87 13.06 16.87 11.99
C ASP A 87 12.22 17.58 10.91
N TRP A 88 11.86 16.87 9.84
CA TRP A 88 11.01 17.41 8.78
C TRP A 88 9.56 17.61 9.20
N LEU A 89 9.02 16.70 10.02
CA LEU A 89 7.68 16.90 10.57
C LEU A 89 7.67 18.13 11.48
N ALA A 90 8.68 18.26 12.36
CA ALA A 90 8.82 19.37 13.31
C ALA A 90 9.09 20.73 12.67
N ASP A 91 9.89 20.80 11.60
CA ASP A 91 10.20 22.06 10.90
C ASP A 91 9.96 21.96 9.39
N SER A 92 8.89 22.60 8.93
CA SER A 92 8.53 22.61 7.51
C SER A 92 9.56 23.30 6.61
N ARG A 93 10.47 24.12 7.16
CA ARG A 93 11.58 24.72 6.40
C ARG A 93 12.67 23.72 6.06
N LYS A 94 12.76 22.61 6.81
CA LYS A 94 13.70 21.52 6.53
C LYS A 94 13.20 20.59 5.42
N ARG A 95 11.96 20.75 4.95
CA ARG A 95 11.35 19.93 3.88
C ARG A 95 11.83 20.36 2.51
N ILE A 96 12.23 19.41 1.67
CA ILE A 96 12.54 19.66 0.26
C ILE A 96 11.22 19.82 -0.49
N LYS A 97 11.01 20.97 -1.15
CA LYS A 97 9.79 21.27 -1.93
C LYS A 97 8.47 21.03 -1.16
N HIS A 98 8.48 21.24 0.16
CA HIS A 98 7.35 21.00 1.09
C HIS A 98 6.92 19.53 1.28
N ASN A 99 7.70 18.57 0.78
CA ASN A 99 7.44 17.14 0.94
C ASN A 99 8.43 16.53 1.95
N ALA A 100 8.04 15.42 2.57
CA ALA A 100 8.91 14.55 3.34
C ALA A 100 8.84 13.14 2.74
N PHE A 101 9.99 12.48 2.60
CA PHE A 101 10.07 11.16 1.99
C PHE A 101 11.14 10.32 2.66
N ALA A 102 10.85 9.06 2.98
CA ALA A 102 11.86 8.12 3.45
C ALA A 102 11.67 6.77 2.76
N ASP A 103 12.70 6.29 2.07
CA ASP A 103 12.72 4.93 1.52
C ASP A 103 13.86 4.14 2.15
N ILE A 104 13.49 3.14 2.96
CA ILE A 104 14.38 2.30 3.77
C ILE A 104 14.43 0.91 3.19
N TYR A 105 15.63 0.36 3.02
CA TYR A 105 15.83 -0.95 2.40
C TYR A 105 17.17 -1.58 2.77
N PHE A 106 17.32 -2.86 2.43
CA PHE A 106 18.61 -3.52 2.35
C PHE A 106 19.19 -3.41 0.94
N GLY A 107 20.46 -3.03 0.81
CA GLY A 107 21.11 -3.03 -0.50
C GLY A 107 22.41 -2.23 -0.57
N THR A 108 22.83 -1.97 -1.79
CA THR A 108 23.99 -1.10 -2.06
C THR A 108 23.55 0.37 -2.10
N ALA A 109 24.48 1.27 -2.41
CA ALA A 109 24.13 2.67 -2.65
C ALA A 109 23.28 2.82 -3.92
N ASN A 110 23.27 1.85 -4.84
CA ASN A 110 22.45 1.89 -6.03
C ASN A 110 20.99 1.58 -5.66
N LYS A 111 20.08 2.56 -5.83
CA LYS A 111 18.66 2.36 -5.52
C LYS A 111 17.95 1.36 -6.45
N LEU A 112 18.59 0.91 -7.51
CA LEU A 112 18.09 -0.19 -8.35
C LEU A 112 18.37 -1.57 -7.75
N GLU A 113 19.17 -1.66 -6.67
CA GLU A 113 19.51 -2.92 -6.01
C GLU A 113 18.84 -3.07 -4.64
N ARG A 114 17.71 -2.39 -4.45
CA ARG A 114 16.89 -2.46 -3.23
C ARG A 114 16.33 -3.87 -3.08
N LYS A 115 16.43 -4.41 -1.86
CA LYS A 115 15.88 -5.71 -1.49
C LYS A 115 14.89 -5.56 -0.35
N LEU A 116 13.99 -6.54 -0.24
CA LEU A 116 13.07 -6.68 0.88
C LEU A 116 13.83 -7.02 2.19
N PRO A 117 13.31 -6.65 3.37
CA PRO A 117 12.13 -5.80 3.59
C PRO A 117 12.40 -4.34 3.21
N ARG A 118 11.35 -3.65 2.77
CA ARG A 118 11.42 -2.25 2.34
C ARG A 118 10.27 -1.44 2.94
N LEU A 119 10.53 -0.19 3.28
CA LEU A 119 9.51 0.79 3.66
C LEU A 119 9.67 2.02 2.77
N ASP A 120 8.56 2.46 2.18
CA ASP A 120 8.44 3.72 1.46
C ASP A 120 7.43 4.59 2.22
N TRP A 121 7.87 5.77 2.66
CA TRP A 121 7.06 6.78 3.29
C TRP A 121 7.11 8.04 2.47
N TYR A 122 5.94 8.65 2.25
CA TYR A 122 5.82 9.94 1.62
C TYR A 122 4.77 10.76 2.33
N TYR A 123 5.07 12.04 2.52
CA TYR A 123 4.15 13.06 2.96
C TYR A 123 4.23 14.27 2.02
N LYS A 124 3.06 14.71 1.56
CA LYS A 124 2.88 15.92 0.77
C LYS A 124 1.96 16.88 1.51
N GLN A 125 2.44 18.11 1.67
CA GLN A 125 1.64 19.19 2.23
C GLN A 125 0.44 19.52 1.33
N ALA A 126 -0.67 19.94 1.93
CA ALA A 126 -1.78 20.52 1.18
C ALA A 126 -1.30 21.71 0.32
N THR A 127 -1.89 21.86 -0.86
CA THR A 127 -1.70 23.00 -1.78
C THR A 127 -3.06 23.69 -1.99
N PRO A 128 -3.43 24.64 -1.11
CA PRO A 128 -4.74 25.27 -1.13
C PRO A 128 -5.09 25.96 -2.45
N GLU A 129 -4.08 26.49 -3.16
CA GLU A 129 -4.21 27.25 -4.40
C GLU A 129 -4.85 26.42 -5.53
N ILE A 130 -4.66 25.10 -5.48
CA ILE A 130 -5.22 24.13 -6.44
C ILE A 130 -6.20 23.17 -5.77
N ASN A 131 -6.65 23.49 -4.55
CA ASN A 131 -7.54 22.66 -3.73
C ASN A 131 -7.04 21.21 -3.57
N GLN A 132 -5.72 21.04 -3.42
CA GLN A 132 -5.10 19.74 -3.16
C GLN A 132 -4.92 19.56 -1.65
N PRO A 133 -5.52 18.53 -1.02
CA PRO A 133 -5.35 18.27 0.40
C PRO A 133 -3.98 17.66 0.70
N ALA A 134 -3.61 17.63 1.99
CA ALA A 134 -2.43 16.91 2.43
C ALA A 134 -2.61 15.41 2.19
N SER A 135 -1.53 14.71 1.87
CA SER A 135 -1.56 13.26 1.67
C SER A 135 -0.30 12.63 2.22
N SER A 136 -0.46 11.54 2.97
CA SER A 136 0.62 10.71 3.46
C SER A 136 0.34 9.25 3.11
N TYR A 137 1.38 8.50 2.77
CA TYR A 137 1.27 7.05 2.68
C TYR A 137 2.51 6.36 3.25
N TYR A 138 2.29 5.12 3.70
CA TYR A 138 3.34 4.13 3.89
C TYR A 138 3.09 2.96 2.97
N ARG A 139 4.14 2.43 2.35
CA ARG A 139 4.12 1.14 1.65
C ARG A 139 5.25 0.30 2.20
N ILE A 140 4.89 -0.82 2.80
CA ILE A 140 5.82 -1.75 3.43
C ILE A 140 5.79 -3.04 2.65
N LEU A 141 6.93 -3.43 2.10
CA LEU A 141 7.09 -4.64 1.30
C LEU A 141 7.91 -5.64 2.11
N LEU A 142 7.34 -6.82 2.31
CA LEU A 142 7.90 -7.89 3.13
C LEU A 142 8.07 -9.15 2.29
N PRO A 143 9.16 -9.93 2.51
CA PRO A 143 9.36 -11.20 1.85
C PRO A 143 8.19 -12.18 2.07
N LEU A 144 7.91 -13.06 1.10
CA LEU A 144 6.87 -14.07 1.27
C LEU A 144 7.20 -15.10 2.38
N ASN A 145 8.48 -15.34 2.68
CA ASN A 145 8.85 -16.20 3.82
C ASN A 145 8.48 -15.56 5.17
N TRP A 146 8.56 -14.22 5.29
CA TRP A 146 8.04 -13.54 6.47
C TRP A 146 6.53 -13.80 6.62
N LEU A 147 5.77 -13.71 5.54
CA LEU A 147 4.34 -14.02 5.56
C LEU A 147 4.06 -15.49 5.98
N ALA A 148 4.86 -16.43 5.48
CA ALA A 148 4.75 -17.85 5.85
C ALA A 148 5.06 -18.09 7.34
N GLU A 149 6.10 -17.44 7.87
CA GLU A 149 6.54 -17.54 9.26
C GLU A 149 5.53 -16.92 10.24
N GLN A 150 5.01 -15.72 9.91
CA GLN A 150 4.04 -15.03 10.77
C GLN A 150 2.67 -15.70 10.79
N GLY A 151 2.27 -16.28 9.66
CA GLY A 151 0.91 -16.74 9.46
C GLY A 151 -0.13 -15.63 9.61
N LEU A 152 -1.41 -15.99 9.56
CA LEU A 152 -2.51 -15.02 9.67
C LEU A 152 -2.45 -14.22 11.00
N LYS A 153 -2.24 -14.89 12.13
CA LYS A 153 -2.26 -14.24 13.45
C LYS A 153 -1.10 -13.25 13.61
N GLY A 154 0.11 -13.62 13.19
CA GLY A 154 1.27 -12.72 13.25
C GLY A 154 1.11 -11.51 12.34
N VAL A 155 0.54 -11.70 11.14
CA VAL A 155 0.24 -10.58 10.22
C VAL A 155 -0.78 -9.61 10.84
N GLU A 156 -1.90 -10.10 11.37
CA GLU A 156 -2.90 -9.22 11.99
C GLU A 156 -2.35 -8.49 13.22
N ALA A 157 -1.52 -9.15 14.02
CA ALA A 157 -0.83 -8.52 15.15
C ALA A 157 0.12 -7.41 14.67
N PHE A 158 0.96 -7.69 13.68
CA PHE A 158 1.89 -6.71 13.12
C PHE A 158 1.18 -5.51 12.48
N ILE A 159 0.06 -5.73 11.78
CA ILE A 159 -0.78 -4.64 11.24
C ILE A 159 -1.31 -3.73 12.36
N ARG A 160 -1.74 -4.30 13.48
CA ARG A 160 -2.20 -3.52 14.65
C ARG A 160 -1.06 -2.72 15.28
N GLU A 161 0.11 -3.32 15.41
CA GLU A 161 1.30 -2.67 15.96
C GLU A 161 1.79 -1.51 15.09
N ILE A 162 1.87 -1.72 13.78
CA ILE A 162 2.42 -0.73 12.85
C ILE A 162 1.48 0.45 12.63
N ILE A 163 0.18 0.22 12.69
CA ILE A 163 -0.79 1.31 12.64
C ILE A 163 -0.82 2.02 13.99
N GLY A 164 -0.92 1.32 15.14
CA GLY A 164 -0.81 1.93 16.46
C GLY A 164 -1.72 3.16 16.66
N ASP A 165 -1.15 4.35 16.77
CA ASP A 165 -1.85 5.64 16.86
C ASP A 165 -1.80 6.47 15.57
N PHE A 166 -1.27 5.89 14.47
CA PHE A 166 -1.23 6.51 13.15
C PHE A 166 -2.63 7.03 12.77
N PRO A 167 -2.74 8.28 12.28
CA PRO A 167 -4.01 8.89 11.89
C PRO A 167 -4.50 8.28 10.56
N LEU A 168 -4.90 7.01 10.62
CA LEU A 168 -5.30 6.20 9.50
C LEU A 168 -6.58 6.74 8.86
N SER A 169 -6.57 6.94 7.55
CA SER A 169 -7.78 7.13 6.75
C SER A 169 -8.28 5.80 6.22
N PHE A 170 -7.41 5.07 5.51
CA PHE A 170 -7.63 3.68 5.10
C PHE A 170 -6.33 3.01 4.70
N GLY A 171 -6.42 1.74 4.37
CA GLY A 171 -5.43 1.06 3.55
C GLY A 171 -5.73 -0.42 3.43
N TYR A 172 -4.74 -1.16 2.95
CA TYR A 172 -4.91 -2.56 2.61
C TYR A 172 -3.60 -3.34 2.74
N ALA A 173 -3.71 -4.66 2.84
CA ALA A 173 -2.60 -5.58 2.80
C ALA A 173 -2.92 -6.82 1.97
N GLY A 174 -1.91 -7.42 1.36
CA GLY A 174 -2.08 -8.52 0.40
C GLY A 174 -0.83 -8.78 -0.45
N PHE A 175 -0.99 -9.51 -1.54
CA PHE A 175 0.10 -9.78 -2.48
C PHE A 175 0.40 -8.57 -3.34
N ALA A 176 1.69 -8.29 -3.56
CA ALA A 176 2.16 -7.27 -4.48
C ALA A 176 3.46 -7.71 -5.15
N LEU A 177 3.85 -7.00 -6.21
CA LEU A 177 5.17 -7.15 -6.81
C LEU A 177 6.08 -6.02 -6.33
N SER A 178 7.27 -6.40 -5.87
CA SER A 178 8.38 -5.48 -5.63
C SER A 178 9.24 -5.43 -6.89
N PHE A 179 9.50 -4.23 -7.39
CA PHE A 179 10.35 -4.00 -8.55
C PHE A 179 10.91 -2.58 -8.51
N ASN A 180 11.90 -2.31 -9.38
CA ASN A 180 12.47 -0.98 -9.52
C ASN A 180 11.80 -0.24 -10.67
N ASP A 181 10.99 0.78 -10.33
CA ASP A 181 10.23 1.55 -11.31
C ASP A 181 11.10 2.11 -12.43
N GLY A 182 12.29 2.63 -12.12
CA GLY A 182 13.19 3.17 -13.14
C GLY A 182 13.65 2.14 -14.18
N GLU A 183 13.82 0.89 -13.78
CA GLU A 183 14.20 -0.20 -14.68
C GLU A 183 12.99 -0.68 -15.49
N VAL A 184 11.87 -0.98 -14.82
CA VAL A 184 10.63 -1.44 -15.47
C VAL A 184 10.09 -0.40 -16.45
N LEU A 185 10.09 0.89 -16.09
CA LEU A 185 9.62 1.97 -16.97
C LEU A 185 10.57 2.23 -18.15
N SER A 186 11.84 1.85 -18.06
CA SER A 186 12.80 1.96 -19.16
C SER A 186 12.75 0.77 -20.13
N ARG A 187 12.21 -0.37 -19.69
CA ARG A 187 12.15 -1.66 -20.38
C ARG A 187 10.71 -2.00 -20.76
N LYS A 188 10.32 -1.69 -22.00
CA LYS A 188 8.93 -1.90 -22.49
C LYS A 188 8.44 -3.35 -22.37
N ASP A 189 9.35 -4.31 -22.44
CA ASP A 189 9.09 -5.74 -22.21
C ASP A 189 8.63 -6.00 -20.76
N LEU A 190 9.34 -5.45 -19.77
CA LEU A 190 9.02 -5.61 -18.35
C LEU A 190 7.70 -4.94 -17.98
N GLU A 191 7.48 -3.73 -18.49
CA GLU A 191 6.21 -3.03 -18.34
C GLU A 191 5.06 -3.88 -18.90
N TYR A 192 5.24 -4.50 -20.08
CA TYR A 192 4.24 -5.37 -20.68
C TYR A 192 3.97 -6.64 -19.85
N TYR A 193 5.02 -7.32 -19.36
CA TYR A 193 4.86 -8.49 -18.48
C TYR A 193 4.09 -8.16 -17.20
N LEU A 194 4.42 -7.04 -16.56
CA LEU A 194 3.70 -6.56 -15.39
C LEU A 194 2.21 -6.35 -15.69
N GLY A 195 1.90 -5.69 -16.82
CA GLY A 195 0.52 -5.49 -17.26
C GLY A 195 -0.26 -6.79 -17.42
N GLN A 196 0.34 -7.80 -18.06
CA GLN A 196 -0.28 -9.12 -18.25
C GLN A 196 -0.55 -9.84 -16.93
N TRP A 197 0.37 -9.76 -15.96
CA TRP A 197 0.16 -10.35 -14.65
C TRP A 197 -0.94 -9.64 -13.86
N LEU A 198 -1.00 -8.31 -13.91
CA LEU A 198 -2.07 -7.55 -13.27
C LEU A 198 -3.42 -7.91 -13.92
N GLU A 199 -3.54 -7.87 -15.26
CA GLU A 199 -4.78 -8.21 -15.97
C GLU A 199 -5.28 -9.63 -15.68
N ARG A 200 -4.37 -10.58 -15.48
CA ARG A 200 -4.72 -11.97 -15.14
C ARG A 200 -5.07 -12.16 -13.66
N HIS A 201 -4.34 -11.49 -12.76
CA HIS A 201 -4.41 -11.71 -11.31
C HIS A 201 -4.88 -10.44 -10.58
N PRO A 202 -6.19 -10.20 -10.48
CA PRO A 202 -6.74 -9.00 -9.86
C PRO A 202 -6.43 -8.85 -8.36
N GLY A 203 -6.02 -9.94 -7.71
CA GLY A 203 -5.58 -9.96 -6.31
C GLY A 203 -4.16 -9.41 -6.08
N ILE A 204 -3.37 -9.20 -7.14
CA ILE A 204 -2.10 -8.45 -7.04
C ILE A 204 -2.45 -6.98 -6.80
N MET A 205 -1.93 -6.41 -5.73
CA MET A 205 -2.16 -5.03 -5.37
C MET A 205 -1.36 -4.08 -6.25
N SER A 206 -1.91 -2.87 -6.40
CA SER A 206 -1.33 -1.78 -7.18
C SER A 206 0.03 -1.34 -6.59
N PRO A 207 1.06 -1.13 -7.43
CA PRO A 207 2.38 -0.75 -6.97
C PRO A 207 2.58 0.77 -6.80
N ASP A 208 1.64 1.65 -7.15
CA ASP A 208 1.87 3.11 -7.05
C ASP A 208 1.02 3.79 -5.96
N PRO A 209 1.45 3.73 -4.69
CA PRO A 209 0.75 4.38 -3.59
C PRO A 209 0.82 5.91 -3.66
N SER A 210 1.75 6.50 -4.43
CA SER A 210 1.88 7.96 -4.54
C SER A 210 0.73 8.59 -5.32
N ILE A 211 0.22 7.83 -6.27
CA ILE A 211 -0.93 8.17 -7.08
C ILE A 211 -2.21 7.96 -6.26
N GLU A 212 -2.31 6.85 -5.53
CA GLU A 212 -3.45 6.56 -4.65
C GLU A 212 -3.57 7.54 -3.48
N SER A 213 -2.46 7.95 -2.87
CA SER A 213 -2.46 8.89 -1.73
C SER A 213 -2.97 10.27 -2.12
N GLN A 214 -2.70 10.71 -3.35
CA GLN A 214 -3.23 11.97 -3.88
C GLN A 214 -4.76 11.93 -4.03
N TRP A 215 -5.34 10.74 -4.11
CA TRP A 215 -6.78 10.55 -4.32
C TRP A 215 -7.52 10.22 -3.02
N ALA A 216 -6.83 9.55 -2.10
CA ALA A 216 -7.23 9.33 -0.72
C ALA A 216 -7.64 10.61 0.03
N SER A 217 -7.13 11.78 -0.39
CA SER A 217 -6.98 12.95 0.48
C SER A 217 -8.20 13.85 0.73
N LYS A 218 -9.33 13.66 0.03
CA LYS A 218 -10.69 14.18 0.41
C LYS A 218 -11.72 14.05 -0.71
N THR A 219 -11.30 13.87 -1.97
CA THR A 219 -12.21 13.96 -3.12
C THR A 219 -12.65 12.61 -3.70
N ALA A 220 -11.95 11.51 -3.42
CA ALA A 220 -12.16 10.24 -4.12
C ALA A 220 -12.33 9.00 -3.24
N GLY A 221 -12.14 9.12 -1.92
CA GLY A 221 -12.32 8.02 -0.95
C GLY A 221 -11.31 6.88 -1.15
N ILE A 222 -11.75 5.62 -1.09
CA ILE A 222 -10.83 4.47 -1.20
C ILE A 222 -10.56 4.10 -2.66
N THR A 223 -9.31 3.75 -2.95
CA THR A 223 -8.82 3.41 -4.31
C THR A 223 -8.74 1.91 -4.56
N SER A 224 -8.59 1.11 -3.50
CA SER A 224 -8.45 -0.34 -3.59
C SER A 224 -8.87 -1.03 -2.31
N ILE A 225 -8.94 -2.35 -2.39
CA ILE A 225 -9.09 -3.28 -1.27
C ILE A 225 -8.02 -4.35 -1.39
N GLY A 226 -7.69 -5.01 -0.28
CA GLY A 226 -6.75 -6.11 -0.22
C GLY A 226 -7.32 -7.34 0.46
N TRP A 227 -6.46 -8.33 0.70
CA TRP A 227 -6.78 -9.48 1.56
C TRP A 227 -7.26 -9.02 2.94
N ILE A 228 -6.57 -8.02 3.49
CA ILE A 228 -6.98 -7.28 4.67
C ILE A 228 -7.19 -5.84 4.23
N THR A 229 -8.34 -5.27 4.54
CA THR A 229 -8.66 -3.86 4.29
C THR A 229 -8.97 -3.21 5.63
N PHE A 230 -8.39 -2.05 5.90
CA PHE A 230 -8.59 -1.33 7.16
C PHE A 230 -9.09 0.08 6.87
N LEU A 231 -10.10 0.48 7.64
CA LEU A 231 -10.76 1.78 7.55
C LEU A 231 -10.52 2.52 8.87
N GLY A 232 -10.10 3.77 8.76
CA GLY A 232 -10.09 4.70 9.89
C GLY A 232 -11.50 5.04 10.35
N THR A 233 -11.59 5.80 11.45
CA THR A 233 -12.86 6.22 12.07
C THR A 233 -13.79 6.92 11.07
N GLU A 234 -13.26 7.84 10.25
CA GLU A 234 -14.08 8.61 9.30
C GLU A 234 -14.74 7.70 8.25
N PHE A 235 -13.97 6.84 7.58
CA PHE A 235 -14.51 5.96 6.53
C PHE A 235 -15.39 4.85 7.10
N THR A 236 -15.09 4.36 8.30
CA THR A 236 -15.98 3.44 9.02
C THR A 236 -17.33 4.10 9.29
N THR A 237 -17.34 5.36 9.74
CA THR A 237 -18.56 6.13 10.00
C THR A 237 -19.37 6.36 8.72
N GLN A 238 -18.71 6.72 7.61
CA GLN A 238 -19.36 6.92 6.30
C GLN A 238 -20.06 5.65 5.78
N THR A 239 -19.66 4.47 6.24
CA THR A 239 -20.31 3.18 5.91
C THR A 239 -21.43 2.77 6.88
N GLY A 240 -21.79 3.62 7.84
CA GLY A 240 -22.80 3.32 8.87
C GLY A 240 -22.22 2.74 10.17
N GLY A 241 -20.88 2.70 10.30
CA GLY A 241 -20.19 2.17 11.47
C GLY A 241 -19.80 0.69 11.35
N HIS A 242 -19.04 0.21 12.34
CA HIS A 242 -18.54 -1.16 12.40
C HIS A 242 -19.67 -2.21 12.31
N ASP A 243 -20.72 -2.04 13.11
CA ASP A 243 -21.80 -3.02 13.20
C ASP A 243 -22.58 -3.14 11.89
N GLU A 244 -22.76 -2.03 11.17
CA GLU A 244 -23.41 -2.05 9.85
C GLU A 244 -22.55 -2.75 8.81
N LEU A 245 -21.23 -2.49 8.77
CA LEU A 245 -20.30 -3.24 7.92
C LEU A 245 -20.34 -4.73 8.21
N LYS A 246 -20.31 -5.10 9.51
CA LYS A 246 -20.39 -6.48 9.96
C LYS A 246 -21.69 -7.14 9.53
N ARG A 247 -22.82 -6.44 9.66
CA ARG A 247 -24.15 -6.93 9.24
C ARG A 247 -24.22 -7.14 7.73
N ARG A 248 -23.75 -6.18 6.93
CA ARG A 248 -23.76 -6.26 5.45
C ARG A 248 -22.87 -7.38 4.92
N LEU A 249 -21.76 -7.67 5.59
CA LEU A 249 -20.82 -8.71 5.19
C LEU A 249 -21.08 -10.08 5.84
N ALA A 250 -22.04 -10.19 6.77
CA ALA A 250 -22.37 -11.44 7.47
C ALA A 250 -22.85 -12.56 6.54
N LEU A 251 -23.33 -12.23 5.34
CA LEU A 251 -23.75 -13.21 4.32
C LEU A 251 -22.57 -13.95 3.66
N PHE A 252 -21.33 -13.48 3.87
CA PHE A 252 -20.12 -14.04 3.28
C PHE A 252 -19.26 -14.69 4.37
N PRO A 253 -19.34 -16.01 4.58
CA PRO A 253 -18.77 -16.68 5.76
C PRO A 253 -17.25 -16.61 5.87
N ASP A 254 -16.55 -16.39 4.75
CA ASP A 254 -15.10 -16.26 4.72
C ASP A 254 -14.62 -14.83 5.07
N ILE A 255 -15.54 -13.86 5.15
CA ILE A 255 -15.23 -12.47 5.46
C ILE A 255 -15.37 -12.24 6.97
N GLN A 256 -14.29 -11.76 7.58
CA GLN A 256 -14.31 -11.33 8.99
C GLN A 256 -14.24 -9.82 9.08
N VAL A 257 -15.15 -9.25 9.85
CA VAL A 257 -15.19 -7.83 10.18
C VAL A 257 -14.93 -7.69 11.67
N THR A 258 -13.85 -7.01 12.05
CA THR A 258 -13.44 -6.85 13.44
C THR A 258 -13.23 -5.37 13.79
N PRO A 259 -13.50 -4.97 15.05
CA PRO A 259 -13.14 -3.64 15.51
C PRO A 259 -11.64 -3.40 15.32
N PHE A 260 -11.32 -2.19 14.89
CA PHE A 260 -9.96 -1.77 14.66
C PHE A 260 -9.76 -0.39 15.28
N ILE A 261 -8.52 -0.12 15.68
CA ILE A 261 -7.99 1.08 16.34
C ILE A 261 -8.98 2.26 16.40
N GLN A 262 -9.26 2.74 17.63
CA GLN A 262 -10.33 3.69 17.90
C GLN A 262 -11.71 3.15 17.47
N GLN A 263 -12.38 3.82 16.54
CA GLN A 263 -13.67 3.43 15.96
C GLN A 263 -13.51 2.98 14.49
N GLY A 264 -12.32 2.51 14.13
CA GLY A 264 -12.03 1.94 12.82
C GLY A 264 -12.57 0.52 12.65
N THR A 265 -12.42 -0.01 11.45
CA THR A 265 -12.81 -1.40 11.13
C THR A 265 -11.76 -2.09 10.27
N MET A 266 -11.49 -3.36 10.58
CA MET A 266 -10.64 -4.24 9.78
C MET A 266 -11.51 -5.34 9.17
N ILE A 267 -11.40 -5.50 7.86
CA ILE A 267 -12.11 -6.48 7.04
C ILE A 267 -11.08 -7.44 6.46
N ARG A 268 -11.19 -8.73 6.75
CA ARG A 268 -10.32 -9.78 6.21
C ARG A 268 -11.10 -10.75 5.35
N ILE A 269 -10.57 -11.07 4.17
CA ILE A 269 -11.16 -12.02 3.21
C ILE A 269 -10.43 -13.36 3.28
N GLY A 270 -11.04 -14.39 3.86
CA GLY A 270 -10.46 -15.73 3.92
C GLY A 270 -9.11 -15.80 4.67
N LYS A 271 -8.56 -17.02 4.79
CA LYS A 271 -7.38 -17.29 5.63
C LYS A 271 -6.04 -16.97 4.98
N ALA A 272 -6.05 -16.60 3.69
CA ALA A 272 -4.87 -16.31 2.89
C ALA A 272 -5.22 -15.27 1.82
N PRO A 273 -4.27 -14.41 1.40
CA PRO A 273 -4.45 -13.60 0.20
C PRO A 273 -4.58 -14.53 -1.01
N ILE A 274 -5.33 -14.14 -2.04
CA ILE A 274 -5.53 -14.95 -3.25
C ILE A 274 -5.30 -14.06 -4.47
N LEU A 275 -4.62 -14.60 -5.49
CA LEU A 275 -4.31 -13.86 -6.73
C LEU A 275 -5.53 -13.66 -7.65
N GLY A 276 -6.46 -14.61 -7.64
CA GLY A 276 -7.45 -14.74 -8.72
C GLY A 276 -6.80 -15.27 -9.98
N ASP A 277 -7.60 -15.62 -10.98
CA ASP A 277 -7.12 -15.95 -12.32
C ASP A 277 -8.27 -15.75 -13.31
N THR A 278 -8.22 -14.66 -14.06
CA THR A 278 -9.27 -14.30 -15.01
C THR A 278 -9.35 -15.27 -16.19
N PHE A 279 -8.28 -16.03 -16.48
CA PHE A 279 -8.29 -17.07 -17.53
C PHE A 279 -9.02 -18.34 -17.08
N HIS A 280 -9.20 -18.52 -15.78
CA HIS A 280 -9.92 -19.65 -15.19
C HIS A 280 -11.21 -19.21 -14.47
N ASN A 281 -11.74 -18.02 -14.80
CA ASN A 281 -12.95 -17.44 -14.19
C ASN A 281 -12.89 -17.33 -12.65
N ASN A 282 -11.70 -17.28 -12.06
CA ASN A 282 -11.54 -17.00 -10.64
C ASN A 282 -11.42 -15.48 -10.44
N LEU A 283 -12.57 -14.83 -10.31
CA LEU A 283 -12.69 -13.36 -10.22
C LEU A 283 -12.64 -12.83 -8.79
N LEU A 284 -12.40 -13.68 -7.80
CA LEU A 284 -12.34 -13.30 -6.38
C LEU A 284 -13.69 -12.77 -5.84
N ASP A 285 -14.73 -13.60 -5.86
CA ASP A 285 -16.10 -13.21 -5.43
C ASP A 285 -16.16 -12.55 -4.05
N ASN A 286 -15.39 -13.02 -3.07
CA ASN A 286 -15.35 -12.40 -1.74
C ASN A 286 -14.68 -11.00 -1.75
N TYR A 287 -13.76 -10.74 -2.69
CA TYR A 287 -13.20 -9.40 -2.89
C TYR A 287 -14.26 -8.49 -3.51
N HIS A 288 -15.01 -8.96 -4.52
CA HIS A 288 -16.17 -8.22 -5.04
C HIS A 288 -17.24 -7.96 -3.97
N ALA A 289 -17.50 -8.91 -3.07
CA ALA A 289 -18.44 -8.71 -1.97
C ALA A 289 -18.02 -7.56 -1.06
N VAL A 290 -16.74 -7.51 -0.66
CA VAL A 290 -16.21 -6.37 0.12
C VAL A 290 -16.27 -5.08 -0.69
N GLY A 291 -15.80 -5.09 -1.94
CA GLY A 291 -15.77 -3.90 -2.78
C GLY A 291 -17.17 -3.34 -3.06
N ASN A 292 -18.17 -4.20 -3.28
CA ASN A 292 -19.57 -3.80 -3.41
C ASN A 292 -20.09 -3.12 -2.14
N VAL A 293 -19.75 -3.64 -0.96
CA VAL A 293 -20.13 -3.03 0.32
C VAL A 293 -19.48 -1.66 0.52
N LEU A 294 -18.22 -1.53 0.09
CA LEU A 294 -17.41 -0.32 0.22
C LEU A 294 -17.51 0.63 -0.98
N SER A 295 -18.24 0.29 -2.03
CA SER A 295 -18.44 1.11 -3.24
C SER A 295 -18.92 2.54 -2.96
N PRO A 296 -19.70 2.85 -1.89
CA PRO A 296 -20.02 4.23 -1.56
C PRO A 296 -18.79 5.10 -1.21
N LEU A 297 -17.70 4.48 -0.77
CA LEU A 297 -16.42 5.14 -0.52
C LEU A 297 -15.56 5.25 -1.80
N HIS A 298 -15.85 4.52 -2.87
CA HIS A 298 -15.05 4.49 -4.09
C HIS A 298 -15.47 5.61 -5.06
N LYS A 299 -15.09 6.85 -4.74
CA LYS A 299 -15.52 8.07 -5.47
C LYS A 299 -14.50 8.53 -6.52
N ILE A 300 -13.83 7.60 -7.20
CA ILE A 300 -12.76 7.93 -8.16
C ILE A 300 -13.25 8.24 -9.58
N SER A 301 -14.54 8.05 -9.88
CA SER A 301 -15.09 8.09 -11.26
C SER A 301 -14.83 9.40 -12.04
N LYS A 302 -14.82 10.56 -11.37
CA LYS A 302 -14.46 11.84 -12.02
C LYS A 302 -12.97 11.94 -12.33
N ARG A 303 -12.11 11.26 -11.55
CA ARG A 303 -10.64 11.26 -11.68
C ARG A 303 -10.12 10.21 -12.65
N LEU A 304 -10.82 9.07 -12.75
CA LEU A 304 -10.65 8.06 -13.80
C LEU A 304 -10.66 8.67 -15.20
N LYS A 305 -11.40 9.77 -15.39
CA LYS A 305 -11.48 10.49 -16.67
C LYS A 305 -10.22 11.24 -17.07
N THR A 306 -9.24 11.40 -16.18
CA THR A 306 -8.00 12.18 -16.39
C THR A 306 -6.80 11.28 -16.71
N ASP A 307 -5.85 11.80 -17.50
CA ASP A 307 -4.63 11.06 -17.87
C ASP A 307 -3.63 10.88 -16.71
N TYR A 308 -3.89 11.53 -15.56
CA TYR A 308 -3.09 11.41 -14.34
C TYR A 308 -3.28 10.08 -13.63
N LEU A 309 -4.30 9.30 -14.01
CA LEU A 309 -4.54 7.98 -13.47
C LEU A 309 -3.67 6.95 -14.17
N HIS A 310 -2.70 6.40 -13.46
CA HIS A 310 -1.70 5.47 -13.98
C HIS A 310 -1.54 4.27 -13.06
N VAL A 311 -1.35 3.10 -13.67
CA VAL A 311 -0.90 1.87 -13.02
C VAL A 311 0.23 1.35 -13.88
N THR A 312 1.43 1.20 -13.31
CA THR A 312 2.60 0.69 -14.04
C THR A 312 2.25 -0.64 -14.69
N GLY A 313 2.46 -0.75 -16.01
CA GLY A 313 2.14 -1.94 -16.78
C GLY A 313 0.78 -1.92 -17.50
N ILE A 314 -0.21 -1.16 -16.99
CA ILE A 314 -1.54 -1.08 -17.62
C ILE A 314 -1.65 0.15 -18.53
N LYS A 315 -1.79 -0.11 -19.83
CA LYS A 315 -1.86 0.91 -20.88
C LYS A 315 -3.30 1.18 -21.30
N GLY A 316 -3.56 2.44 -21.64
CA GLY A 316 -4.88 2.89 -22.07
C GLY A 316 -5.80 3.22 -20.91
N LYS A 317 -6.65 4.22 -21.12
CA LYS A 317 -7.57 4.73 -20.10
C LYS A 317 -8.55 3.67 -19.63
N GLU A 318 -9.23 3.00 -20.55
CA GLU A 318 -10.26 1.99 -20.24
C GLU A 318 -9.72 0.84 -19.38
N ALA A 319 -8.54 0.31 -19.70
CA ALA A 319 -7.92 -0.76 -18.92
C ALA A 319 -7.58 -0.31 -17.49
N ARG A 320 -7.14 0.93 -17.30
CA ARG A 320 -6.89 1.49 -15.97
C ARG A 320 -8.20 1.73 -15.21
N GLU A 321 -9.23 2.24 -15.87
CA GLU A 321 -10.56 2.38 -15.27
C GLU A 321 -11.09 1.02 -14.80
N LYS A 322 -10.97 -0.02 -15.64
CA LYS A 322 -11.32 -1.40 -15.27
C LYS A 322 -10.52 -1.88 -14.07
N TRP A 323 -9.21 -1.62 -14.03
CA TRP A 323 -8.34 -2.04 -12.94
C TRP A 323 -8.73 -1.44 -11.59
N PHE A 324 -8.94 -0.12 -11.52
CA PHE A 324 -9.31 0.52 -10.26
C PHE A 324 -10.73 0.13 -9.81
N ASN A 325 -11.64 -0.10 -10.75
CA ASN A 325 -13.00 -0.55 -10.46
C ASN A 325 -13.11 -2.05 -10.22
N ARG A 326 -12.05 -2.85 -10.39
CA ARG A 326 -12.13 -4.32 -10.52
C ARG A 326 -12.89 -5.06 -9.44
N PHE A 327 -13.07 -4.48 -8.24
CA PHE A 327 -13.87 -5.06 -7.15
C PHE A 327 -15.09 -4.21 -6.75
N PHE A 328 -15.27 -3.04 -7.35
CA PHE A 328 -16.27 -2.02 -6.96
C PHE A 328 -17.46 -1.91 -7.92
N ILE A 329 -17.46 -2.69 -9.01
CA ILE A 329 -18.52 -2.72 -10.03
C ILE A 329 -19.18 -4.10 -10.13
#